data_AF-A0A1I7C5W4-F1
#
_entry.id   AF-A0A1I7C5W4-F1
#
_cell.length_a   1.000
_cell.length_b   1.000
_cell.length_c   1.000
_cell.angle_alpha   90.00
_cell.angle_beta   90.00
_cell.angle_gamma   90.00
#
_symmetry.space_group_name_H-M   'P 1'
#
loop_
_entity.id
_entity.type
_entity.pdbx_description
1 polymer ?
#
loop_
_entity_poly.entity_id
_entity_poly.type
_entity_poly.pdbx_seq_one_letter_code
_entity_poly.pdbx_strand_id
1 'polypeptide(L)'
;MTRALLARSMAVVGVGAGLALLARPRQVAAAVSPEYPPSRLWVARLLGARLLVQHAAVLAAPRPAVLRAAAAVDLVHAASMVPLLRSARYGRAARLTGGGAAGTALAAVLLGSAGR
;
A
#
# COMPACT_ATOMS: atom_id res chain seq x y z
N MET A 1 21.08 -6.90 -8.85
CA MET A 1 20.33 -5.71 -8.35
C MET A 1 20.37 -5.73 -6.83
N THR A 2 20.93 -4.71 -6.18
CA THR A 2 21.15 -4.70 -4.72
C THR A 2 19.80 -4.56 -3.98
N ARG A 3 19.59 -5.31 -2.88
CA ARG A 3 18.34 -5.29 -2.07
C ARG A 3 17.88 -3.88 -1.69
N ALA A 4 18.83 -3.01 -1.37
CA ALA A 4 18.57 -1.61 -1.06
C ALA A 4 17.94 -0.83 -2.24
N LEU A 5 18.35 -1.11 -3.47
CA LEU A 5 17.76 -0.50 -4.67
C LEU A 5 16.31 -0.97 -4.83
N LEU A 6 16.04 -2.27 -4.65
CA LEU A 6 14.68 -2.80 -4.70
C LEU A 6 13.77 -2.15 -3.65
N ALA A 7 14.22 -2.07 -2.39
CA ALA A 7 13.47 -1.43 -1.31
C ALA A 7 13.15 0.04 -1.62
N ARG A 8 14.13 0.78 -2.17
CA ARG A 8 13.96 2.19 -2.56
C ARG A 8 13.01 2.34 -3.73
N SER A 9 13.13 1.52 -4.77
CA SER A 9 12.22 1.54 -5.93
C SER A 9 10.78 1.29 -5.50
N MET A 10 10.55 0.27 -4.67
CA MET A 10 9.23 0.00 -4.12
C MET A 10 8.70 1.17 -3.29
N ALA A 11 9.57 1.80 -2.49
CA ALA A 11 9.16 2.94 -1.67
C ALA A 11 8.86 4.20 -2.49
N VAL A 12 9.58 4.46 -3.57
CA VAL A 12 9.25 5.54 -4.52
C VAL A 12 7.89 5.30 -5.16
N VAL A 13 7.61 4.07 -5.61
CA VAL A 13 6.29 3.70 -6.16
C VAL A 13 5.19 3.89 -5.12
N GLY A 14 5.41 3.43 -3.88
CA GLY A 14 4.46 3.59 -2.78
C GLY A 14 4.17 5.05 -2.42
N VAL A 15 5.20 5.90 -2.39
CA VAL A 15 5.04 7.36 -2.22
C VAL A 15 4.23 7.97 -3.35
N GLY A 16 4.55 7.64 -4.61
CA GLY A 16 3.83 8.13 -5.78
C GLY A 16 2.35 7.74 -5.77
N ALA A 17 2.06 6.46 -5.49
CA ALA A 17 0.69 5.98 -5.33
C ALA A 17 -0.03 6.66 -4.15
N GLY A 18 0.67 6.85 -3.04
CA GLY A 18 0.15 7.55 -1.86
C GLY A 18 -0.26 8.99 -2.17
N LEU A 19 0.62 9.75 -2.85
CA LEU A 19 0.35 11.12 -3.28
C LEU A 19 -0.83 11.18 -4.27
N ALA A 20 -0.88 10.28 -5.26
CA ALA A 20 -1.97 10.24 -6.23
C ALA A 20 -3.33 10.02 -5.54
N LEU A 21 -3.41 9.07 -4.61
CA LEU A 21 -4.62 8.79 -3.84
C LEU A 21 -4.99 9.93 -2.88
N LEU A 22 -4.00 10.59 -2.26
CA LEU A 22 -4.24 11.68 -1.32
C LEU A 22 -4.73 12.96 -2.01
N ALA A 23 -4.11 13.32 -3.14
CA ALA A 23 -4.36 14.55 -3.86
C ALA A 23 -5.49 14.44 -4.89
N ARG A 24 -5.60 13.28 -5.57
CA ARG A 24 -6.52 13.06 -6.70
C ARG A 24 -7.32 11.74 -6.55
N PRO A 25 -7.97 11.49 -5.40
CA PRO A 25 -8.65 10.22 -5.13
C PRO A 25 -9.76 9.91 -6.13
N ARG A 26 -10.47 10.93 -6.63
CA ARG A 26 -11.58 10.75 -7.58
C ARG A 26 -11.08 10.25 -8.94
N GLN A 27 -10.01 10.84 -9.46
CA GLN A 27 -9.41 10.46 -10.73
C GLN A 27 -8.84 9.04 -10.66
N VAL A 28 -8.12 8.73 -9.58
CA VAL A 28 -7.58 7.39 -9.36
C VAL A 28 -8.72 6.36 -9.26
N ALA A 29 -9.74 6.62 -8.42
CA ALA A 29 -10.88 5.72 -8.31
C ALA A 29 -11.60 5.55 -9.66
N ALA A 30 -11.86 6.62 -10.42
CA ALA A 30 -12.49 6.51 -11.74
C ALA A 30 -11.66 5.64 -12.71
N ALA A 31 -10.33 5.73 -12.66
CA ALA A 31 -9.44 4.96 -13.53
C ALA A 31 -9.38 3.47 -13.14
N VAL A 32 -9.21 3.16 -11.85
CA VAL A 32 -8.89 1.79 -11.41
C VAL A 32 -9.99 1.11 -10.63
N SER A 33 -11.06 1.79 -10.24
CA SER A 33 -12.27 1.24 -9.59
C SER A 33 -13.47 2.21 -9.69
N PRO A 34 -14.04 2.47 -10.88
CA PRO A 34 -15.15 3.40 -11.09
C PRO A 34 -16.43 3.01 -10.35
N GLU A 35 -16.59 1.74 -9.96
CA GLU A 35 -17.65 1.27 -9.07
C GLU A 35 -17.48 1.75 -7.61
N TYR A 36 -16.28 2.23 -7.25
CA TYR A 36 -15.99 2.73 -5.91
C TYR A 36 -16.78 4.02 -5.63
N PRO A 37 -17.45 4.11 -4.48
CA PRO A 37 -18.38 5.19 -4.25
C PRO A 37 -17.74 6.55 -4.02
N PRO A 38 -18.27 7.61 -4.65
CA PRO A 38 -17.83 8.98 -4.41
C PRO A 38 -17.92 9.39 -2.94
N SER A 39 -18.94 8.92 -2.20
CA SER A 39 -19.16 9.24 -0.78
C SER A 39 -18.08 8.67 0.16
N ARG A 40 -17.22 7.75 -0.31
CA ARG A 40 -16.13 7.15 0.49
C ARG A 40 -14.75 7.52 -0.01
N LEU A 41 -14.61 8.50 -0.90
CA LEU A 41 -13.27 8.91 -1.40
C LEU A 41 -12.32 9.34 -0.28
N TRP A 42 -12.82 9.75 0.89
CA TRP A 42 -11.99 10.01 2.06
C TRP A 42 -11.20 8.77 2.53
N VAL A 43 -11.74 7.56 2.35
CA VAL A 43 -11.04 6.30 2.67
C VAL A 43 -9.85 6.10 1.73
N ALA A 44 -10.03 6.42 0.44
CA ALA A 44 -8.92 6.40 -0.53
C ALA A 44 -7.82 7.42 -0.16
N ARG A 45 -8.20 8.59 0.38
CA ARG A 45 -7.23 9.59 0.89
C ARG A 45 -6.49 9.09 2.12
N LEU A 46 -7.18 8.43 3.06
CA LEU A 46 -6.54 7.81 4.23
C LEU A 46 -5.57 6.71 3.83
N LEU A 47 -5.95 5.87 2.85
CA LEU A 47 -5.04 4.91 2.25
C LEU A 47 -3.81 5.62 1.65
N GLY A 48 -4.03 6.70 0.90
CA GLY A 48 -2.96 7.51 0.34
C GLY A 48 -2.00 8.06 1.40
N ALA A 49 -2.54 8.61 2.49
CA ALA A 49 -1.76 9.08 3.63
C ALA A 49 -0.96 7.95 4.29
N ARG A 50 -1.56 6.77 4.50
CA ARG A 50 -0.87 5.59 5.03
C ARG A 50 0.33 5.22 4.17
N LEU A 51 0.12 5.08 2.86
CA LEU A 51 1.17 4.72 1.92
C LEU A 51 2.30 5.75 1.92
N LEU A 52 1.96 7.04 1.95
CA LEU A 52 2.95 8.12 1.99
C LEU A 52 3.81 8.04 3.25
N VAL A 53 3.19 7.97 4.44
CA VAL A 53 3.92 7.89 5.72
C VAL A 53 4.79 6.64 5.78
N GLN A 54 4.22 5.49 5.43
CA GLN A 54 4.90 4.19 5.49
C GLN A 54 6.13 4.15 4.56
N HIS A 55 5.97 4.54 3.30
CA HIS A 55 7.06 4.46 2.33
C HIS A 55 8.06 5.62 2.48
N ALA A 56 7.65 6.79 2.96
CA ALA A 56 8.58 7.85 3.36
C ALA A 56 9.48 7.38 4.52
N ALA A 57 8.91 6.69 5.52
CA ALA A 57 9.70 6.12 6.61
C ALA A 57 10.72 5.08 6.11
N VAL A 58 10.33 4.22 5.17
CA VAL A 58 11.26 3.25 4.54
C VAL A 58 12.37 3.96 3.75
N LEU A 59 12.06 5.03 3.01
CA LEU A 59 13.07 5.82 2.29
C LEU A 59 14.04 6.52 3.24
N ALA A 60 13.53 7.10 4.33
CA ALA A 60 14.33 7.84 5.31
C ALA A 60 15.21 6.90 6.16
N ALA A 61 14.69 5.73 6.54
CA ALA A 61 15.35 4.78 7.41
C ALA A 61 15.02 3.32 7.03
N PRO A 62 15.71 2.71 6.04
CA PRO A 62 15.46 1.34 5.60
C PRO A 62 16.03 0.29 6.58
N ARG A 63 15.66 0.39 7.86
CA ARG A 63 16.10 -0.51 8.93
C ARG A 63 15.18 -1.73 9.02
N PRO A 64 15.66 -2.91 9.47
CA PRO A 64 14.84 -4.11 9.60
C PRO A 64 13.56 -3.91 10.45
N ALA A 65 13.63 -3.13 11.53
CA ALA A 65 12.47 -2.83 12.37
C ALA A 65 11.38 -2.05 11.62
N VAL A 66 11.76 -1.06 10.79
CA VAL A 66 10.83 -0.27 9.97
C VAL A 66 10.17 -1.16 8.91
N LEU A 67 10.95 -2.03 8.26
CA LEU A 67 10.42 -2.97 7.27
C LEU A 67 9.43 -3.97 7.89
N ARG A 68 9.70 -4.49 9.09
CA ARG A 68 8.77 -5.38 9.81
C ARG A 68 7.49 -4.66 10.21
N ALA A 69 7.59 -3.43 10.72
CA ALA A 69 6.42 -2.63 11.04
C ALA A 69 5.56 -2.34 9.79
N ALA A 70 6.20 -1.97 8.69
CA ALA A 70 5.51 -1.79 7.41
C ALA A 70 4.81 -3.08 6.94
N ALA A 71 5.49 -4.24 7.02
CA ALA A 71 4.90 -5.52 6.68
C ALA A 71 3.68 -5.87 7.54
N ALA A 72 3.74 -5.61 8.85
CA ALA A 72 2.62 -5.85 9.76
C ALA A 72 1.40 -4.98 9.40
N VAL A 73 1.60 -3.69 9.13
CA VAL A 73 0.53 -2.78 8.69
C VAL A 73 -0.10 -3.27 7.38
N ASP A 74 0.72 -3.69 6.43
CA ASP A 74 0.25 -4.19 5.14
C ASP A 74 -0.52 -5.51 5.27
N LEU A 75 -0.08 -6.43 6.13
CA LEU A 75 -0.82 -7.67 6.42
C LEU A 75 -2.18 -7.38 7.07
N VAL A 76 -2.24 -6.46 8.04
CA VAL A 76 -3.51 -6.04 8.66
C VAL A 76 -4.44 -5.44 7.61
N HIS A 77 -3.91 -4.57 6.73
CA HIS A 77 -4.70 -4.01 5.65
C HIS A 77 -5.20 -5.10 4.69
N ALA A 78 -4.33 -6.01 4.24
CA ALA A 78 -4.69 -7.10 3.35
C ALA A 78 -5.78 -7.99 3.96
N ALA A 79 -5.64 -8.36 5.24
CA ALA A 79 -6.64 -9.12 5.98
C ALA A 79 -7.99 -8.38 6.05
N SER A 80 -7.98 -7.07 6.31
CA SER A 80 -9.19 -6.25 6.34
C SER A 80 -9.93 -6.17 5.00
N MET A 81 -9.24 -6.44 3.88
CA MET A 81 -9.85 -6.45 2.55
C MET A 81 -10.56 -7.78 2.23
N VAL A 82 -10.25 -8.87 2.93
CA VAL A 82 -10.80 -10.21 2.65
C VAL A 82 -12.34 -10.24 2.65
N PRO A 83 -13.05 -9.64 3.63
CA PRO A 83 -14.52 -9.64 3.63
C PRO A 83 -15.12 -8.87 2.45
N LEU A 84 -14.38 -7.94 1.87
CA LEU A 84 -14.85 -7.06 0.79
C LEU A 84 -14.64 -7.66 -0.60
N LEU A 85 -13.92 -8.77 -0.74
CA LEU A 85 -13.53 -9.33 -2.03
C LEU A 85 -14.71 -9.66 -2.95
N ARG A 86 -15.85 -10.06 -2.39
CA ARG A 86 -17.09 -10.39 -3.12
C ARG A 86 -18.04 -9.20 -3.32
N SER A 87 -17.70 -8.02 -2.79
CA SER A 87 -18.54 -6.84 -2.94
C SER A 87 -18.53 -6.33 -4.38
N ALA A 88 -19.70 -6.11 -4.98
CA ALA A 88 -19.81 -5.47 -6.29
C ALA A 88 -19.27 -4.03 -6.28
N ARG A 89 -19.37 -3.34 -5.14
CA ARG A 89 -18.97 -1.93 -4.96
C ARG A 89 -17.51 -1.75 -4.55
N TYR A 90 -16.98 -2.68 -3.75
CA TYR A 90 -15.65 -2.55 -3.15
C TYR A 90 -14.67 -3.64 -3.59
N GLY A 91 -15.12 -4.69 -4.26
CA GLY A 91 -14.32 -5.90 -4.50
C GLY A 91 -13.07 -5.64 -5.34
N ARG A 92 -13.17 -4.77 -6.35
CA ARG A 92 -12.00 -4.43 -7.17
C ARG A 92 -10.98 -3.61 -6.41
N ALA A 93 -11.42 -2.58 -5.70
CA ALA A 93 -10.56 -1.83 -4.78
C ALA A 93 -9.90 -2.76 -3.75
N ALA A 94 -10.66 -3.65 -3.12
CA ALA A 94 -10.18 -4.62 -2.14
C ALA A 94 -9.10 -5.55 -2.71
N ARG A 95 -9.28 -6.06 -3.94
CA ARG A 95 -8.26 -6.88 -4.63
C ARG A 95 -7.00 -6.09 -4.93
N LEU A 96 -7.14 -4.87 -5.46
CA LEU A 96 -5.99 -4.03 -5.83
C LEU A 96 -5.18 -3.62 -4.61
N THR A 97 -5.83 -3.07 -3.58
CA THR A 97 -5.13 -2.52 -2.40
C THR A 97 -4.72 -3.63 -1.43
N GLY A 98 -5.54 -4.67 -1.29
CA GLY A 98 -5.22 -5.85 -0.48
C GLY A 98 -4.12 -6.70 -1.12
N GLY A 99 -4.19 -6.94 -2.43
CA GLY A 99 -3.16 -7.67 -3.17
C GLY A 99 -1.83 -6.91 -3.22
N GLY A 100 -1.88 -5.59 -3.44
CA GLY A 100 -0.70 -4.73 -3.35
C GLY A 100 -0.05 -4.79 -1.97
N ALA A 101 -0.84 -4.67 -0.90
CA ALA A 101 -0.35 -4.77 0.47
C ALA A 101 0.25 -6.15 0.80
N ALA A 102 -0.39 -7.24 0.37
CA ALA A 102 0.17 -8.59 0.55
C ALA A 102 1.53 -8.73 -0.17
N GLY A 103 1.66 -8.19 -1.38
CA GLY A 103 2.91 -8.19 -2.14
C GLY A 103 4.01 -7.36 -1.48
N THR A 104 3.70 -6.16 -0.98
CA THR A 104 4.67 -5.30 -0.27
C THR A 104 5.07 -5.89 1.07
N ALA A 105 4.15 -6.51 1.81
CA ALA A 105 4.47 -7.22 3.05
C ALA A 105 5.45 -8.38 2.81
N LEU A 106 5.19 -9.21 1.79
CA LEU A 106 6.09 -10.31 1.42
C LEU A 106 7.47 -9.79 1.06
N ALA A 107 7.55 -8.76 0.22
CA ALA A 107 8.83 -8.15 -0.15
C ALA A 107 9.58 -7.59 1.08
N ALA A 108 8.88 -6.89 1.99
CA ALA A 108 9.48 -6.35 3.21
C ALA A 108 10.03 -7.45 4.13
N VAL A 109 9.33 -8.58 4.26
CA VAL A 109 9.82 -9.75 5.01
C VAL A 109 11.08 -10.34 4.35
N LEU A 110 11.06 -10.55 3.03
CA LEU A 110 12.20 -11.10 2.28
C LEU A 110 13.44 -10.19 2.34
N LEU A 111 13.22 -8.87 2.32
CA LEU A 111 14.28 -7.86 2.42
C LEU A 111 14.82 -7.73 3.85
N GLY A 112 13.96 -7.84 4.87
CA GLY A 112 14.32 -7.67 6.28
C GLY A 112 14.83 -8.93 6.99
N SER A 113 14.67 -10.13 6.41
CA SER A 113 15.10 -11.40 7.01
C SER A 113 16.59 -11.72 6.86
N ALA A 114 17.30 -11.06 5.94
CA ALA A 114 18.73 -11.31 5.65
C ALA A 114 19.71 -10.37 6.39
N GLY A 115 19.20 -9.56 7.33
CA GLY A 115 20.01 -8.69 8.19
C GLY A 115 20.22 -9.26 9.60
N ARG A 116 20.09 -10.58 9.77
CA ARG A 116 20.47 -11.32 10.97
C ARG A 116 21.70 -12.15 10.66
#